data_AF-A0A285PRT4-F1
#
_entry.id   AF-A0A285PRT4-F1
#
_cell.length_a   1.000
_cell.length_b   1.000
_cell.length_c   1.000
_cell.angle_alpha   90.00
_cell.angle_beta   90.00
_cell.angle_gamma   90.00
#
_symmetry.space_group_name_H-M   'P 1'
#
loop_
_entity.id
_entity.type
_entity.pdbx_description
1 polymer ?
#
loop_
_entity_poly.entity_id
_entity_poly.type
_entity_poly.pdbx_seq_one_letter_code
_entity_poly.pdbx_strand_id
1 'polypeptide(L)'
;MRADSHFVLLGVDAATTGRLSVIFSREYFGTDGNELIERIEQWHRDCAWNVSSYNKKLQKRVYFTGAPSPYEIALCTYGREQGNSIKGTDKVIANAVERILPCIVDGKIVPVDIMREVVHRAQHPQNYKSKTLWQQVLSVACALTRKHLIEKGEECLVMKSPESLDAKCGRMLAIADSIEAWVLREEKIDRTTTAMRYYTKFCENPCDTWVIIQRNLKPYEMKLRGRARNLQTLLGEISAAISEEEFQQKRNLDGTFCLGFDSQRYETIEEAKRIKKENDEKKIKKLEEEEK
;
A
#
# COMPACT_ATOMS: atom_id res chain seq x y z
N MET A 1 -5.61 21.83 25.08
CA MET A 1 -5.47 21.47 26.50
C MET A 1 -5.46 22.74 27.35
N ARG A 2 -5.85 22.65 28.63
CA ARG A 2 -5.79 23.80 29.54
C ARG A 2 -4.33 24.05 29.95
N ALA A 3 -4.00 25.30 30.29
CA ALA A 3 -2.63 25.70 30.63
C ALA A 3 -2.06 25.00 31.88
N ASP A 4 -2.91 24.43 32.73
CA ASP A 4 -2.56 23.70 33.96
C ASP A 4 -2.46 22.18 33.75
N SER A 5 -2.68 21.67 32.54
CA SER A 5 -2.65 20.24 32.25
C SER A 5 -1.21 19.72 32.17
N HIS A 6 -0.94 18.52 32.69
CA HIS A 6 0.34 17.84 32.54
C HIS A 6 0.10 16.43 31.99
N PHE A 7 0.75 16.10 30.88
CA PHE A 7 0.59 14.82 30.20
C PHE A 7 1.94 14.13 30.04
N VAL A 8 2.00 12.83 30.34
CA VAL A 8 3.21 12.03 30.21
C VAL A 8 2.95 10.86 29.28
N LEU A 9 3.76 10.75 28.23
CA LEU A 9 3.81 9.58 27.36
C LEU A 9 5.01 8.72 27.77
N LEU A 10 4.73 7.58 28.39
CA LEU A 10 5.74 6.65 28.89
C LEU A 10 5.68 5.32 28.13
N GLY A 11 6.79 4.93 27.53
CA GLY A 11 7.04 3.59 27.01
C GLY A 11 7.96 2.83 27.96
N VAL A 12 7.53 1.64 28.37
CA VAL A 12 8.29 0.75 29.24
C VAL A 12 8.45 -0.62 28.59
N ASP A 13 9.62 -1.23 28.79
CA ASP A 13 9.90 -2.61 28.39
C ASP A 13 10.22 -3.48 29.61
N ALA A 14 9.61 -4.66 29.65
CA ALA A 14 9.81 -5.66 30.70
C ALA A 14 10.79 -6.72 30.22
N ALA A 15 12.05 -6.34 30.02
CA ALA A 15 13.09 -7.23 29.51
C ALA A 15 13.35 -8.45 30.44
N THR A 16 13.04 -8.36 31.74
CA THR A 16 13.14 -9.47 32.70
C THR A 16 12.01 -9.41 33.73
N THR A 17 11.49 -10.56 34.16
CA THR A 17 10.46 -10.65 35.21
C THR A 17 10.90 -9.89 36.46
N GLY A 18 10.14 -8.85 36.84
CA GLY A 18 10.39 -8.02 38.02
C GLY A 18 11.27 -6.78 37.80
N ARG A 19 11.77 -6.51 36.57
CA ARG A 19 12.45 -5.25 36.23
C ARG A 19 11.84 -4.62 34.99
N LEU A 20 11.49 -3.34 35.09
CA LEU A 20 11.00 -2.52 33.97
C LEU A 20 12.07 -1.49 33.62
N SER A 21 12.36 -1.34 32.32
CA SER A 21 13.18 -0.26 31.79
C SER A 21 12.28 0.76 31.11
N VAL A 22 12.53 2.05 31.34
CA VAL A 22 11.90 3.12 30.56
C VAL A 22 12.63 3.20 29.22
N ILE A 23 11.91 2.96 28.13
CA ILE A 23 12.44 3.01 26.76
C ILE A 23 12.08 4.31 26.05
N PHE A 24 11.01 4.97 26.52
CA PHE A 24 10.55 6.24 25.98
C PHE A 24 9.88 7.03 27.10
N SER A 25 10.22 8.31 27.25
CA SER A 25 9.49 9.21 28.14
C SER A 25 9.42 10.60 27.51
N ARG A 26 8.21 11.13 27.43
CA ARG A 26 7.95 12.51 27.02
C ARG A 26 6.93 13.13 27.95
N GLU A 27 7.25 14.32 28.44
CA GLU A 27 6.39 15.12 29.30
C GLU A 27 5.95 16.36 28.53
N TYR A 28 4.68 16.71 28.66
CA TYR A 28 4.05 17.84 28.01
C TYR A 28 3.34 18.70 29.06
N PHE A 29 3.63 19.99 29.06
CA PHE A 29 3.09 20.94 30.02
C PHE A 29 2.13 21.92 29.35
N GLY A 30 0.97 22.12 29.96
CA GLY A 30 -0.05 23.07 29.54
C GLY A 30 -0.47 22.91 28.08
N THR A 31 -0.20 23.93 27.28
CA THR A 31 -0.55 23.98 25.85
C THR A 31 0.34 23.13 24.97
N ASP A 32 1.51 22.68 25.43
CA ASP A 32 2.42 21.83 24.66
C ASP A 32 1.78 20.48 24.32
N GLY A 33 0.80 20.03 25.12
CA GLY A 33 0.00 18.85 24.80
C GLY A 33 -0.82 18.98 23.51
N ASN A 34 -1.09 20.22 23.04
CA ASN A 34 -1.68 20.44 21.72
C ASN A 34 -0.71 20.07 20.61
N GLU A 35 0.60 20.32 20.78
CA GLU A 35 1.61 19.94 19.79
C GLU A 35 1.60 18.43 19.60
N LEU A 36 1.50 17.63 20.66
CA LEU A 36 1.37 16.17 20.53
C LEU A 36 0.14 15.77 19.69
N ILE A 37 -1.01 16.38 19.95
CA ILE A 37 -2.24 16.09 19.20
C ILE A 37 -2.07 16.45 17.72
N GLU A 38 -1.51 17.63 17.44
CA GLU A 38 -1.21 18.09 16.09
C GLU A 38 -0.23 17.15 15.37
N ARG A 39 0.82 16.68 16.07
CA ARG A 39 1.80 15.74 15.53
C ARG A 39 1.20 14.38 15.21
N ILE A 40 0.33 13.86 16.09
CA ILE A 40 -0.42 12.63 15.84
C ILE A 40 -1.36 12.81 14.64
N GLU A 41 -2.11 13.92 14.58
CA GLU A 41 -2.99 14.20 13.46
C GLU A 41 -2.20 14.29 12.14
N GLN A 42 -1.07 14.99 12.16
CA GLN A 42 -0.18 15.13 11.01
C GLN A 42 0.38 13.77 10.58
N TRP A 43 0.81 12.91 11.51
CA TRP A 43 1.22 11.55 11.19
C TRP A 43 0.10 10.76 10.51
N HIS A 44 -1.11 10.82 11.05
CA HIS A 44 -2.26 10.14 10.48
C HIS A 44 -2.60 10.67 9.08
N ARG A 45 -2.48 11.98 8.86
CA ARG A 45 -2.72 12.65 7.57
C ARG A 45 -1.66 12.31 6.53
N ASP A 46 -0.38 12.30 6.92
CA ASP A 46 0.76 12.08 6.01
C ASP A 46 0.98 10.61 5.68
N CYS A 47 0.76 9.73 6.65
CA CYS A 47 0.90 8.28 6.48
C CYS A 47 -0.43 7.60 6.13
N ALA A 48 -1.52 8.35 5.92
CA ALA A 48 -2.79 7.80 5.47
C ALA A 48 -2.63 7.07 4.13
N TRP A 49 -2.95 5.78 4.13
CA TRP A 49 -3.00 4.98 2.92
C TRP A 49 -4.15 3.99 2.93
N ASN A 50 -4.41 3.33 1.80
CA ASN A 50 -5.41 2.28 1.69
C ASN A 50 -4.92 1.03 2.41
N VAL A 51 -5.44 0.79 3.61
CA VAL A 51 -5.15 -0.38 4.42
C VAL A 51 -6.26 -1.41 4.20
N SER A 52 -5.87 -2.68 4.07
CA SER A 52 -6.82 -3.78 4.10
C SER A 52 -6.64 -4.57 5.38
N SER A 53 -7.72 -4.73 6.14
CA SER A 53 -7.72 -5.47 7.40
C SER A 53 -8.85 -6.49 7.42
N TYR A 54 -8.64 -7.61 8.11
CA TYR A 54 -9.69 -8.58 8.33
C TYR A 54 -10.55 -8.15 9.53
N ASN A 55 -11.79 -7.77 9.26
CA ASN A 55 -12.73 -7.46 10.33
C ASN A 55 -13.32 -8.76 10.89
N LYS A 56 -12.89 -9.14 12.09
CA LYS A 56 -13.37 -10.34 12.79
C LYS A 56 -14.88 -10.32 13.07
N LYS A 57 -15.49 -9.15 13.28
CA LYS A 57 -16.94 -9.06 13.55
C LYS A 57 -17.74 -9.30 12.27
N LEU A 58 -17.28 -8.73 11.16
CA LEU A 58 -17.96 -8.84 9.87
C LEU A 58 -17.53 -10.07 9.06
N GLN A 59 -16.57 -10.85 9.56
CA GLN A 59 -15.93 -12.00 8.88
C GLN A 59 -15.55 -11.69 7.43
N LYS A 60 -15.11 -10.45 7.18
CA LYS A 60 -14.75 -9.98 5.84
C LYS A 60 -13.59 -9.00 5.91
N ARG A 61 -12.83 -8.95 4.81
CA ARG A 61 -11.84 -7.90 4.58
C ARG A 61 -12.55 -6.57 4.40
N VAL A 62 -12.11 -5.57 5.16
CA VAL A 62 -12.52 -4.18 5.01
C VAL A 62 -11.33 -3.38 4.52
N TYR A 63 -11.60 -2.44 3.62
CA TYR A 63 -10.63 -1.45 3.18
C TYR A 63 -10.98 -0.15 3.90
N PHE A 64 -9.99 0.48 4.48
CA PHE A 64 -10.13 1.79 5.12
C PHE A 64 -8.88 2.61 4.88
N THR A 65 -9.02 3.92 4.88
CA THR A 65 -7.88 4.84 4.83
C THR A 65 -7.37 5.06 6.25
N GLY A 66 -6.09 4.79 6.48
CA GLY A 66 -5.49 4.96 7.80
C GLY A 66 -3.97 4.93 7.75
N ALA A 67 -3.33 5.42 8.81
CA ALA A 67 -1.89 5.32 8.97
C ALA A 67 -1.51 4.00 9.66
N PRO A 68 -0.44 3.33 9.21
CA PRO A 68 0.03 2.12 9.85
C PRO A 68 0.58 2.43 11.25
N SER A 69 0.34 1.50 12.19
CA SER A 69 0.91 1.62 13.54
C SER A 69 2.43 1.40 13.53
N PRO A 70 3.19 1.95 14.51
CA PRO A 70 4.62 1.65 14.63
C PRO A 70 4.94 0.16 14.65
N TYR A 71 4.11 -0.62 15.34
CA TYR A 71 4.25 -2.08 15.43
C TYR A 71 4.04 -2.76 14.07
N GLU A 72 3.03 -2.32 13.31
CA GLU A 72 2.78 -2.82 11.96
C GLU A 72 3.91 -2.47 10.99
N ILE A 73 4.44 -1.24 11.06
CA ILE A 73 5.63 -0.84 10.30
C ILE A 73 6.80 -1.76 10.62
N ALA A 74 7.10 -1.97 11.91
CA ALA A 74 8.18 -2.83 12.35
C ALA A 74 8.01 -4.28 11.85
N LEU A 75 6.80 -4.85 11.94
CA LEU A 75 6.51 -6.18 11.43
C LEU A 75 6.67 -6.27 9.91
N CYS A 76 6.15 -5.30 9.16
CA CYS A 76 6.24 -5.31 7.70
C CYS A 76 7.68 -5.11 7.20
N THR A 77 8.51 -4.42 7.99
CA THR A 77 9.93 -4.20 7.70
C THR A 77 10.77 -5.44 8.05
N TYR A 78 10.66 -5.96 9.27
CA TYR A 78 11.61 -6.97 9.79
C TYR A 78 11.02 -8.36 10.02
N GLY A 79 9.70 -8.51 10.01
CA GLY A 79 9.01 -9.78 10.24
C GLY A 79 9.09 -10.74 9.05
N ARG A 80 8.61 -11.97 9.24
CA ARG A 80 8.45 -12.98 8.20
C ARG A 80 7.05 -13.57 8.27
N GLU A 81 6.55 -14.06 7.13
CA GLU A 81 5.28 -14.77 7.09
C GLU A 81 5.38 -16.06 7.90
N GLN A 82 4.48 -16.20 8.88
CA GLN A 82 4.34 -17.37 9.73
C GLN A 82 2.86 -17.70 9.83
N GLY A 83 2.42 -18.71 9.06
CA GLY A 83 1.01 -19.05 8.92
C GLY A 83 0.22 -17.90 8.31
N ASN A 84 -0.80 -17.41 9.02
CA ASN A 84 -1.72 -16.37 8.54
C ASN A 84 -1.34 -14.95 9.01
N SER A 85 -0.10 -14.75 9.47
CA SER A 85 0.36 -13.48 10.05
C SER A 85 1.84 -13.21 9.75
N ILE A 86 2.24 -11.95 9.82
CA ILE A 86 3.66 -11.56 9.83
C ILE A 86 4.12 -11.52 11.29
N LYS A 87 5.19 -12.24 11.61
CA LYS A 87 5.79 -12.27 12.95
C LYS A 87 7.28 -11.95 12.87
N GLY A 88 7.78 -11.23 13.86
CA GLY A 88 9.20 -10.92 14.01
C GLY A 88 9.67 -11.27 15.41
N THR A 89 10.98 -11.25 15.62
CA THR A 89 11.58 -11.41 16.95
C THR A 89 11.25 -10.18 17.79
N ASP A 90 10.70 -10.37 19.00
CA ASP A 90 10.22 -9.27 19.86
C ASP A 90 11.25 -8.16 20.03
N LYS A 91 12.53 -8.52 20.27
CA LYS A 91 13.64 -7.55 20.40
C LYS A 91 13.83 -6.69 19.14
N VAL A 92 13.76 -7.29 17.95
CA VAL A 92 13.93 -6.55 16.68
C VAL A 92 12.74 -5.63 16.44
N ILE A 93 11.53 -6.10 16.75
CA ILE A 93 10.31 -5.32 16.58
C ILE A 93 10.26 -4.16 17.58
N ALA A 94 10.61 -4.38 18.84
CA ALA A 94 10.70 -3.34 19.87
C ALA A 94 11.70 -2.24 19.47
N ASN A 95 12.92 -2.63 19.07
CA ASN A 95 13.94 -1.68 18.61
C ASN A 95 13.45 -0.84 17.40
N ALA A 96 12.71 -1.45 16.47
CA ALA A 96 12.15 -0.72 15.34
C ALA A 96 11.05 0.25 15.77
N VAL A 97 10.17 -0.15 16.69
CA VAL A 97 9.12 0.72 17.25
C VAL A 97 9.73 1.91 17.98
N GLU A 98 10.77 1.71 18.78
CA GLU A 98 11.49 2.78 19.48
C GLU A 98 12.08 3.83 18.53
N ARG A 99 12.49 3.42 17.32
CA ARG A 99 12.97 4.34 16.28
C ARG A 99 11.84 5.12 15.59
N ILE A 100 10.65 4.54 15.51
CA ILE A 100 9.49 5.15 14.83
C ILE A 100 8.73 6.10 15.76
N LEU A 101 8.63 5.79 17.06
CA LEU A 101 7.88 6.60 18.02
C LEU A 101 8.28 8.10 18.01
N PRO A 102 9.57 8.48 18.02
CA PRO A 102 9.98 9.88 17.89
C PRO A 102 9.54 10.56 16.58
N CYS A 103 9.29 9.81 15.51
CA CYS A 103 8.79 10.36 14.25
C CYS A 103 7.33 10.83 14.38
N ILE A 104 6.55 10.14 15.21
CA ILE A 104 5.16 10.49 15.51
C ILE A 104 5.11 11.59 16.56
N VAL A 105 5.88 11.43 17.63
CA VAL A 105 5.75 12.25 18.84
C VAL A 105 6.51 13.57 18.72
N ASP A 106 7.72 13.54 18.16
CA ASP A 106 8.58 14.72 18.02
C ASP A 106 8.60 15.26 16.58
N GLY A 107 7.88 14.61 15.64
CA GLY A 107 7.90 14.98 14.23
C GLY A 107 9.24 14.76 13.54
N LYS A 108 10.08 13.85 14.04
CA LYS A 108 11.34 13.49 13.36
C LYS A 108 11.08 12.82 12.01
N ILE A 109 12.04 12.96 11.11
CA ILE A 109 12.03 12.30 9.80
C ILE A 109 12.06 10.77 10.01
N VAL A 110 11.23 10.06 9.25
CA VAL A 110 11.21 8.60 9.28
C VAL A 110 12.57 8.05 8.82
N PRO A 111 13.19 7.09 9.53
CA PRO A 111 14.47 6.53 9.10
C PRO A 111 14.41 5.92 7.70
N VAL A 112 15.29 6.41 6.82
CA VAL A 112 15.33 6.01 5.39
C VAL A 112 15.58 4.52 5.21
N ASP A 113 16.34 3.88 6.11
CA ASP A 113 16.59 2.44 6.09
C ASP A 113 15.30 1.63 6.32
N ILE A 114 14.42 2.08 7.22
CA ILE A 114 13.12 1.42 7.47
C ILE A 114 12.25 1.52 6.20
N MET A 115 12.17 2.71 5.60
CA MET A 115 11.40 2.92 4.38
C MET A 115 11.95 2.08 3.21
N ARG A 116 13.27 2.10 2.98
CA ARG A 116 13.89 1.33 1.90
C ARG A 116 13.69 -0.17 2.07
N GLU A 117 13.82 -0.69 3.29
CA GLU A 117 13.62 -2.12 3.56
C GLU A 117 12.17 -2.54 3.33
N VAL A 118 11.18 -1.77 3.80
CA VAL A 118 9.78 -2.14 3.56
C VAL A 118 9.40 -2.05 2.07
N VAL A 119 9.95 -1.07 1.33
CA VAL A 119 9.78 -0.97 -0.13
C VAL A 119 10.40 -2.16 -0.83
N HIS A 120 11.66 -2.50 -0.50
CA HIS A 120 12.33 -3.67 -1.04
C HIS A 120 11.47 -4.93 -0.82
N ARG A 121 10.89 -5.12 0.36
CA ARG A 121 10.02 -6.26 0.64
C ARG A 121 8.71 -6.23 -0.15
N ALA A 122 8.10 -5.05 -0.30
CA ALA A 122 6.91 -4.88 -1.13
C ALA A 122 7.21 -5.21 -2.61
N GLN A 123 8.44 -4.95 -3.07
CA GLN A 123 8.93 -5.28 -4.41
C GLN A 123 9.16 -6.79 -4.65
N HIS A 124 9.08 -7.62 -3.60
CA HIS A 124 9.27 -9.07 -3.68
C HIS A 124 8.03 -9.86 -3.23
N PRO A 125 6.89 -9.78 -3.96
CA PRO A 125 5.66 -10.49 -3.61
C PRO A 125 5.81 -12.00 -3.50
N GLN A 126 6.76 -12.59 -4.23
CA GLN A 126 6.95 -14.06 -4.28
C GLN A 126 7.48 -14.62 -2.96
N ASN A 127 7.99 -13.76 -2.07
CA ASN A 127 8.39 -14.13 -0.71
C ASN A 127 7.19 -14.39 0.21
N TYR A 128 5.96 -14.16 -0.27
CA TYR A 128 4.73 -14.31 0.48
C TYR A 128 3.84 -15.38 -0.16
N LYS A 129 3.39 -16.33 0.65
CA LYS A 129 2.36 -17.32 0.25
C LYS A 129 0.99 -16.66 0.24
N SER A 130 0.73 -15.81 1.22
CA SER A 130 -0.53 -15.07 1.34
C SER A 130 -0.47 -13.71 0.62
N LYS A 131 -1.21 -13.58 -0.50
CA LYS A 131 -1.45 -12.27 -1.16
C LYS A 131 -1.96 -11.23 -0.15
N THR A 132 -2.81 -11.72 0.74
CA THR A 132 -3.09 -11.26 2.10
C THR A 132 -2.09 -10.32 2.76
N LEU A 133 -0.97 -10.95 3.11
CA LEU A 133 0.08 -10.40 3.95
C LEU A 133 1.03 -9.54 3.12
N TRP A 134 1.26 -9.90 1.85
CA TRP A 134 2.00 -9.04 0.94
C TRP A 134 1.30 -7.69 0.73
N GLN A 135 -0.03 -7.67 0.56
CA GLN A 135 -0.79 -6.43 0.42
C GLN A 135 -0.67 -5.52 1.65
N GLN A 136 -0.54 -6.11 2.85
CA GLN A 136 -0.28 -5.35 4.07
C GLN A 136 1.10 -4.67 4.01
N VAL A 137 2.13 -5.40 3.60
CA VAL A 137 3.49 -4.86 3.44
C VAL A 137 3.53 -3.77 2.39
N LEU A 138 2.86 -3.97 1.26
CA LEU A 138 2.73 -2.96 0.20
C LEU A 138 2.04 -1.69 0.70
N SER A 139 0.97 -1.81 1.49
CA SER A 139 0.26 -0.66 2.07
C SER A 139 1.17 0.16 2.99
N VAL A 140 1.95 -0.51 3.84
CA VAL A 140 2.96 0.15 4.71
C VAL A 140 4.05 0.81 3.88
N ALA A 141 4.56 0.15 2.84
CA ALA A 141 5.57 0.72 1.95
C ALA A 141 5.06 1.99 1.26
N CYS A 142 3.79 1.99 0.82
CA CYS A 142 3.15 3.17 0.25
C CYS A 142 3.04 4.30 1.27
N ALA A 143 2.52 4.03 2.47
CA ALA A 143 2.40 5.03 3.54
C ALA A 143 3.75 5.70 3.86
N LEU A 144 4.82 4.92 4.03
CA LEU A 144 6.15 5.46 4.36
C LEU A 144 6.83 6.15 3.19
N THR A 145 6.63 5.68 1.96
CA THR A 145 7.13 6.38 0.76
C THR A 145 6.45 7.74 0.66
N ARG A 146 5.12 7.80 0.78
CA ARG A 146 4.37 9.05 0.77
C ARG A 146 4.88 10.01 1.84
N LYS A 147 5.06 9.53 3.08
CA LYS A 147 5.61 10.34 4.18
C LYS A 147 6.97 10.94 3.81
N HIS A 148 7.88 10.15 3.26
CA HIS A 148 9.20 10.63 2.84
C HIS A 148 9.15 11.67 1.72
N LEU A 149 8.21 11.55 0.77
CA LEU A 149 8.04 12.56 -0.28
C LEU A 149 7.56 13.89 0.32
N ILE A 150 6.57 13.83 1.22
CA ILE A 150 6.07 15.01 1.94
C ILE A 150 7.20 15.68 2.76
N GLU A 151 8.01 14.88 3.47
CA GLU A 151 9.16 15.39 4.24
C GLU A 151 10.24 16.07 3.38
N LYS A 152 10.34 15.69 2.10
CA LYS A 152 11.22 16.32 1.11
C LYS A 152 10.63 17.59 0.47
N GLY A 153 9.38 17.92 0.79
CA GLY A 153 8.66 19.03 0.15
C GLY A 153 8.16 18.71 -1.25
N GLU A 154 8.16 17.44 -1.65
CA GLU A 154 7.50 17.01 -2.87
C GLU A 154 5.98 16.99 -2.59
N GLU A 155 5.21 17.82 -3.31
CA GLU A 155 3.75 17.85 -3.19
C GLU A 155 3.16 16.50 -3.63
N CYS A 156 3.09 15.55 -2.70
CA CYS A 156 2.34 14.30 -2.87
C CYS A 156 0.85 14.60 -2.60
N LEU A 157 0.28 15.51 -3.40
CA LEU A 157 -1.06 16.07 -3.22
C LEU A 157 -2.19 15.06 -3.44
N VAL A 158 -1.92 13.88 -4.01
CA VAL A 158 -3.01 12.99 -4.42
C VAL A 158 -2.77 11.54 -4.03
N MET A 159 -3.80 10.92 -3.44
CA MET A 159 -3.94 9.45 -3.36
C MET A 159 -3.91 8.77 -4.74
N LYS A 160 -4.03 9.55 -5.82
CA LYS A 160 -3.74 9.19 -7.20
C LYS A 160 -2.24 9.46 -7.43
N SER A 161 -1.41 8.46 -7.13
CA SER A 161 -0.05 8.23 -7.65
C SER A 161 0.79 9.45 -8.10
N PRO A 162 2.04 9.61 -7.62
CA PRO A 162 3.00 10.56 -8.20
C PRO A 162 3.08 10.44 -9.74
N GLU A 163 3.40 11.54 -10.42
CA GLU A 163 3.61 11.57 -11.89
C GLU A 163 5.00 11.04 -12.31
N SER A 164 5.77 10.51 -11.36
CA SER A 164 7.08 9.92 -11.63
C SER A 164 6.97 8.75 -12.62
N LEU A 165 8.03 8.53 -13.39
CA LEU A 165 8.14 7.38 -14.29
C LEU A 165 7.87 6.06 -13.55
N ASP A 166 8.45 5.89 -12.36
CA ASP A 166 8.35 4.69 -11.55
C ASP A 166 6.90 4.42 -11.12
N ALA A 167 6.19 5.48 -10.74
CA ALA A 167 4.77 5.39 -10.39
C ALA A 167 3.90 5.06 -11.62
N LYS A 168 4.18 5.64 -12.80
CA LYS A 168 3.54 5.27 -14.07
C LYS A 168 3.78 3.79 -14.41
N CYS A 169 5.01 3.30 -14.26
CA CYS A 169 5.35 1.87 -14.39
C CYS A 169 4.52 1.00 -13.43
N GLY A 170 4.32 1.46 -12.19
CA GLY A 170 3.47 0.79 -11.20
C GLY A 170 2.02 0.67 -11.65
N ARG A 171 1.46 1.77 -12.17
CA ARG A 171 0.09 1.79 -12.70
C ARG A 171 -0.07 0.85 -13.90
N MET A 172 0.89 0.85 -14.84
CA MET A 172 0.88 -0.06 -15.99
C MET A 172 0.82 -1.53 -15.55
N LEU A 173 1.68 -1.92 -14.60
CA LEU A 173 1.72 -3.28 -14.09
C LEU A 173 0.42 -3.68 -13.38
N ALA A 174 -0.19 -2.76 -12.61
CA ALA A 174 -1.47 -2.99 -11.94
C ALA A 174 -2.63 -3.20 -12.92
N ILE A 175 -2.63 -2.47 -14.05
CA ILE A 175 -3.64 -2.66 -15.11
C ILE A 175 -3.47 -4.03 -15.77
N ALA A 176 -2.23 -4.41 -16.09
CA ALA A 176 -1.93 -5.73 -16.64
C ALA A 176 -2.37 -6.87 -15.68
N ASP A 177 -2.08 -6.74 -14.38
CA ASP A 177 -2.56 -7.68 -13.35
C ASP A 177 -4.10 -7.76 -13.34
N SER A 178 -4.77 -6.61 -13.43
CA SER A 178 -6.23 -6.53 -13.36
C SER A 178 -6.92 -7.20 -14.56
N ILE A 179 -6.40 -6.98 -15.77
CA ILE A 179 -6.91 -7.61 -17.00
C ILE A 179 -6.80 -9.13 -16.92
N GLU A 180 -5.60 -9.65 -16.59
CA GLU A 180 -5.40 -11.10 -16.48
C GLU A 180 -6.21 -11.70 -15.33
N ALA A 181 -6.21 -11.06 -14.15
CA ALA A 181 -6.94 -11.54 -12.97
C ALA A 181 -8.45 -11.57 -13.19
N TRP A 182 -9.01 -10.67 -14.01
CA TRP A 182 -10.42 -10.71 -14.37
C TRP A 182 -10.73 -12.00 -15.12
N VAL A 183 -10.01 -12.29 -16.20
CA VAL A 183 -10.24 -13.51 -17.00
C VAL A 183 -10.05 -14.78 -16.16
N LEU A 184 -8.99 -14.86 -15.36
CA LEU A 184 -8.74 -16.02 -14.50
C LEU A 184 -9.90 -16.26 -13.52
N ARG A 185 -10.51 -15.19 -13.00
CA ARG A 185 -11.67 -15.29 -12.12
C ARG A 185 -12.91 -15.80 -12.85
N GLU A 186 -13.16 -15.36 -14.09
CA GLU A 186 -14.28 -15.85 -14.91
C GLU A 186 -14.11 -17.33 -15.25
N GLU A 187 -12.88 -17.75 -15.55
CA GLU A 187 -12.54 -19.14 -15.89
C GLU A 187 -12.32 -20.02 -14.65
N LYS A 188 -12.43 -19.47 -13.43
CA LYS A 188 -12.18 -20.17 -12.15
C LYS A 188 -10.80 -20.84 -12.09
N ILE A 189 -9.80 -20.22 -12.70
CA ILE A 189 -8.42 -20.71 -12.72
C ILE A 189 -7.66 -20.10 -11.54
N ASP A 190 -7.20 -20.94 -10.62
CA ASP A 190 -6.41 -20.53 -9.47
C ASP A 190 -4.92 -20.54 -9.79
N ARG A 191 -4.42 -19.43 -10.34
CA ARG A 191 -2.97 -19.22 -10.57
C ARG A 191 -2.60 -17.75 -10.47
N THR A 192 -1.33 -17.50 -10.17
CA THR A 192 -0.76 -16.14 -10.19
C THR A 192 -0.71 -15.59 -11.61
N THR A 193 -1.07 -14.33 -11.77
CA THR A 193 -0.94 -13.58 -13.03
C THR A 193 0.53 -13.45 -13.45
N THR A 194 0.75 -13.22 -14.73
CA THR A 194 2.05 -12.94 -15.31
C THR A 194 2.65 -11.67 -14.72
N ALA A 195 1.83 -10.62 -14.56
CA ALA A 195 2.26 -9.36 -13.93
C ALA A 195 2.80 -9.58 -12.51
N MET A 196 2.10 -10.35 -11.67
CA MET A 196 2.56 -10.64 -10.31
C MET A 196 3.76 -11.60 -10.27
N ARG A 197 3.85 -12.52 -11.24
CA ARG A 197 5.00 -13.43 -11.36
C ARG A 197 6.29 -12.66 -11.67
N TYR A 198 6.21 -11.71 -12.60
CA TYR A 198 7.35 -10.90 -13.03
C TYR A 198 7.52 -9.60 -12.24
N TYR A 199 6.74 -9.39 -11.18
CA TYR A 199 6.70 -8.14 -10.41
C TYR A 199 8.10 -7.64 -10.01
N THR A 200 8.90 -8.50 -9.36
CA THR A 200 10.27 -8.15 -8.93
C THR A 200 11.17 -7.84 -10.11
N LYS A 201 11.09 -8.66 -11.17
CA LYS A 201 11.92 -8.45 -12.36
C LYS A 201 11.56 -7.15 -13.07
N PHE A 202 10.28 -6.78 -13.05
CA PHE A 202 9.80 -5.51 -13.56
C PHE A 202 10.30 -4.32 -12.72
N CYS A 203 10.37 -4.46 -11.39
CA CYS A 203 11.02 -3.46 -10.53
C CYS A 203 12.50 -3.27 -10.91
N GLU A 204 13.23 -4.34 -11.21
CA GLU A 204 14.65 -4.25 -11.58
C GLU A 204 14.86 -3.71 -13.01
N ASN A 205 14.10 -4.23 -13.98
CA ASN A 205 14.26 -4.01 -15.42
C ASN A 205 12.88 -3.86 -16.08
N PRO A 206 12.25 -2.67 -15.97
CA PRO A 206 10.87 -2.47 -16.39
C PRO A 206 10.67 -2.67 -17.89
N CYS A 207 11.53 -2.10 -18.74
CA CYS A 207 11.39 -2.18 -20.20
C CYS A 207 11.43 -3.62 -20.73
N ASP A 208 12.51 -4.37 -20.44
CA ASP A 208 12.67 -5.75 -20.91
C ASP A 208 11.57 -6.67 -20.38
N THR A 209 11.20 -6.47 -19.12
CA THR A 209 10.14 -7.28 -18.50
C THR A 209 8.77 -6.93 -19.05
N TRP A 210 8.52 -5.67 -19.41
CA TRP A 210 7.26 -5.23 -19.99
C TRP A 210 6.96 -5.92 -21.31
N VAL A 211 7.96 -6.13 -22.17
CA VAL A 211 7.81 -6.86 -23.44
C VAL A 211 7.26 -8.27 -23.20
N ILE A 212 7.79 -8.96 -22.18
CA ILE A 212 7.34 -10.30 -21.79
C ILE A 212 5.90 -10.25 -21.27
N ILE A 213 5.58 -9.30 -20.39
CA ILE A 213 4.24 -9.16 -19.81
C ILE A 213 3.22 -8.85 -20.90
N GLN A 214 3.50 -7.87 -21.76
CA GLN A 214 2.59 -7.45 -22.83
C GLN A 214 2.30 -8.59 -23.82
N ARG A 215 3.30 -9.39 -24.19
CA ARG A 215 3.11 -10.57 -25.05
C ARG A 215 2.17 -11.59 -24.41
N ASN A 216 2.30 -11.83 -23.11
CA ASN A 216 1.44 -12.74 -22.36
C ASN A 216 0.06 -12.15 -22.04
N LEU A 217 -0.09 -10.82 -22.09
CA LEU A 217 -1.35 -10.13 -21.82
C LEU A 217 -2.33 -10.20 -23.00
N LYS A 218 -1.82 -10.18 -24.24
CA LYS A 218 -2.63 -10.17 -25.48
C LYS A 218 -3.77 -11.21 -25.53
N PRO A 219 -3.58 -12.49 -25.15
CA PRO A 219 -4.66 -13.47 -25.15
C PRO A 219 -5.82 -13.09 -24.20
N TYR A 220 -5.53 -12.47 -23.06
CA TYR A 220 -6.54 -12.03 -22.09
C TYR A 220 -7.32 -10.82 -22.59
N GLU A 221 -6.63 -9.88 -23.22
CA GLU A 221 -7.24 -8.74 -23.90
C GLU A 221 -8.24 -9.18 -24.98
N MET A 222 -7.84 -10.13 -25.83
CA MET A 222 -8.71 -10.68 -26.88
C MET A 222 -9.94 -11.40 -26.30
N LYS A 223 -9.80 -12.09 -25.17
CA LYS A 223 -10.92 -12.75 -24.48
C LYS A 223 -11.92 -11.75 -23.90
N LEU A 224 -11.46 -10.66 -23.30
CA LEU A 224 -12.33 -9.66 -22.70
C LEU A 224 -13.04 -8.77 -23.75
N ARG A 225 -12.46 -8.61 -24.94
CA ARG A 225 -12.99 -7.77 -26.02
C ARG A 225 -13.34 -6.36 -25.49
N GLY A 226 -14.53 -5.85 -25.78
CA GLY A 226 -14.99 -4.53 -25.33
C GLY A 226 -15.04 -4.35 -23.81
N ARG A 227 -15.03 -5.43 -23.01
CA ARG A 227 -15.06 -5.33 -21.54
C ARG A 227 -13.73 -4.85 -20.95
N ALA A 228 -12.62 -5.08 -21.66
CA ALA A 228 -11.31 -4.55 -21.28
C ALA A 228 -11.03 -3.14 -21.81
N ARG A 229 -11.92 -2.57 -22.64
CA ARG A 229 -11.64 -1.34 -23.40
C ARG A 229 -11.21 -0.18 -22.52
N ASN A 230 -11.85 0.01 -21.36
CA ASN A 230 -11.49 1.08 -20.43
C ASN A 230 -10.08 0.90 -19.88
N LEU A 231 -9.73 -0.32 -19.44
CA LEU A 231 -8.40 -0.64 -18.92
C LEU A 231 -7.32 -0.56 -20.01
N GLN A 232 -7.63 -0.99 -21.23
CA GLN A 232 -6.73 -0.85 -22.39
C GLN A 232 -6.49 0.59 -22.78
N THR A 233 -7.54 1.42 -22.76
CA THR A 233 -7.44 2.86 -23.05
C THR A 233 -6.54 3.52 -22.00
N LEU A 234 -6.80 3.24 -20.72
CA LEU A 234 -5.99 3.76 -19.61
C LEU A 234 -4.52 3.29 -19.72
N LEU A 235 -4.29 2.04 -20.11
CA LEU A 235 -2.93 1.53 -20.34
C LEU A 235 -2.23 2.28 -21.47
N GLY A 236 -2.95 2.57 -22.56
CA GLY A 236 -2.46 3.36 -23.69
C GLY A 236 -2.13 4.80 -23.28
N GLU A 237 -2.99 5.45 -22.50
CA GLU A 237 -2.78 6.81 -21.98
C GLU A 237 -1.52 6.90 -21.11
N ILE A 238 -1.34 5.95 -20.17
CA ILE A 238 -0.15 5.93 -19.31
C ILE A 238 1.11 5.65 -20.13
N SER A 239 1.03 4.70 -21.08
CA SER A 239 2.17 4.35 -21.94
C SER A 239 2.59 5.52 -22.83
N ALA A 240 1.63 6.28 -23.36
CA ALA A 240 1.90 7.46 -24.18
C ALA A 240 2.53 8.62 -23.38
N ALA A 241 2.31 8.65 -22.06
CA ALA A 241 2.88 9.65 -21.15
C ALA A 241 4.29 9.30 -20.63
N ILE A 242 4.89 8.21 -21.12
CA ILE A 242 6.23 7.75 -20.77
C ILE A 242 7.15 7.96 -21.98
N SER A 243 8.28 8.65 -21.79
CA SER A 243 9.33 8.72 -22.82
C SER A 243 9.91 7.32 -23.06
N GLU A 244 10.04 6.96 -24.33
CA GLU A 244 10.62 5.68 -24.73
C GLU A 244 12.09 5.59 -24.29
N GLU A 245 12.85 6.66 -24.47
CA GLU A 245 14.27 6.75 -24.10
C GLU A 245 14.46 6.59 -22.59
N GLU A 246 13.65 7.30 -21.79
CA GLU A 246 13.70 7.19 -20.33
C GLU A 246 13.32 5.79 -19.85
N PHE A 247 12.30 5.19 -20.45
CA PHE A 247 11.82 3.86 -20.09
C PHE A 247 12.84 2.76 -20.41
N GLN A 248 13.48 2.83 -21.59
CA GLN A 248 14.51 1.89 -22.00
C GLN A 248 15.72 1.90 -21.06
N GLN A 249 16.10 3.07 -20.56
CA GLN A 249 17.23 3.24 -19.64
C GLN A 249 16.86 2.97 -18.17
N LYS A 250 15.56 3.00 -17.83
CA LYS A 250 15.13 2.87 -16.45
C LYS A 250 15.53 1.51 -15.86
N ARG A 251 16.16 1.56 -14.70
CA ARG A 251 16.53 0.40 -13.86
C ARG A 251 16.14 0.71 -12.42
N ASN A 252 15.85 -0.34 -11.65
CA ASN A 252 15.56 -0.29 -10.21
C ASN A 252 14.54 0.79 -9.84
N LEU A 253 13.26 0.46 -9.98
CA LEU A 253 12.15 1.31 -9.59
C LEU A 253 12.20 1.59 -8.07
N ASP A 254 11.86 2.82 -7.69
CA ASP A 254 11.85 3.24 -6.29
C ASP A 254 10.49 2.97 -5.60
N GLY A 255 10.28 3.54 -4.40
CA GLY A 255 9.03 3.38 -3.66
C GLY A 255 7.80 3.99 -4.35
N THR A 256 7.98 4.94 -5.27
CA THR A 256 6.86 5.57 -5.98
C THR A 256 6.18 4.60 -6.95
N PHE A 257 6.89 3.57 -7.41
CA PHE A 257 6.28 2.44 -8.11
C PHE A 257 5.22 1.71 -7.26
N CYS A 258 5.50 1.49 -5.96
CA CYS A 258 4.53 0.88 -5.06
C CYS A 258 3.27 1.75 -4.93
N LEU A 259 3.44 3.07 -4.81
CA LEU A 259 2.33 4.04 -4.77
C LEU A 259 1.45 3.90 -6.02
N GLY A 260 2.06 3.97 -7.21
CA GLY A 260 1.33 3.85 -8.47
C GLY A 260 0.61 2.52 -8.64
N PHE A 261 1.28 1.42 -8.30
CA PHE A 261 0.70 0.08 -8.38
C PHE A 261 -0.50 -0.08 -7.43
N ASP A 262 -0.36 0.31 -6.16
CA ASP A 262 -1.41 0.10 -5.16
C ASP A 262 -2.61 1.03 -5.38
N SER A 263 -2.37 2.31 -5.74
CA SER A 263 -3.41 3.27 -6.09
C SER A 263 -4.25 2.78 -7.28
N GLN A 264 -3.60 2.34 -8.37
CA GLN A 264 -4.32 1.87 -9.56
C GLN A 264 -5.11 0.58 -9.29
N ARG A 265 -4.55 -0.32 -8.48
CA ARG A 265 -5.25 -1.53 -8.06
C ARG A 265 -6.50 -1.19 -7.23
N TYR A 266 -6.38 -0.24 -6.29
CA TYR A 266 -7.50 0.20 -5.47
C TYR A 266 -8.61 0.85 -6.32
N GLU A 267 -8.25 1.74 -7.23
CA GLU A 267 -9.19 2.39 -8.16
C GLU A 267 -9.97 1.36 -8.98
N THR A 268 -9.28 0.35 -9.52
CA THR A 268 -9.90 -0.73 -10.29
C THR A 268 -10.89 -1.54 -9.46
N ILE A 269 -10.58 -1.79 -8.18
CA ILE A 269 -11.46 -2.51 -7.25
C ILE A 269 -12.69 -1.67 -6.92
N GLU A 270 -12.52 -0.39 -6.63
CA GLU A 270 -13.63 0.50 -6.31
C GLU A 270 -14.57 0.68 -7.50
N GLU A 271 -14.04 0.83 -8.70
CA GLU A 271 -14.84 0.92 -9.92
C GLU A 271 -15.66 -0.37 -10.15
N ALA A 272 -15.04 -1.54 -9.98
CA ALA A 272 -15.75 -2.82 -10.08
C ALA A 272 -16.89 -2.95 -9.04
N LYS A 273 -16.72 -2.42 -7.83
CA LYS A 273 -17.78 -2.39 -6.81
C LYS A 273 -18.92 -1.46 -7.21
N ARG A 274 -18.61 -0.28 -7.76
CA ARG A 274 -19.62 0.68 -8.23
C ARG A 274 -20.48 0.08 -9.33
N ILE A 275 -19.84 -0.48 -10.36
CA ILE A 275 -20.54 -1.14 -11.48
C ILE A 275 -21.43 -2.27 -10.96
N LYS A 276 -20.95 -3.08 -10.00
CA LYS A 276 -21.76 -4.14 -9.41
C LYS A 276 -23.00 -3.59 -8.70
N LYS A 277 -22.83 -2.56 -7.88
CA LYS A 277 -23.94 -1.90 -7.16
C LYS A 277 -24.99 -1.34 -8.12
N GLU A 278 -24.57 -0.63 -9.16
CA GLU A 278 -25.48 -0.09 -10.18
C GLU A 278 -26.23 -1.19 -10.93
N ASN A 279 -25.59 -2.31 -11.23
CA ASN A 279 -26.24 -3.45 -11.88
C ASN A 279 -27.25 -4.14 -10.97
N ASP A 280 -26.94 -4.26 -9.69
CA ASP A 280 -27.85 -4.82 -8.69
C ASP A 280 -29.08 -3.90 -8.50
N GLU A 281 -28.88 -2.57 -8.43
CA GLU A 281 -29.97 -1.58 -8.38
C GLU A 281 -30.85 -1.60 -9.63
N LYS A 282 -30.26 -1.73 -10.83
CA LYS A 282 -31.02 -1.85 -12.09
C LYS A 282 -31.84 -3.14 -12.16
N LYS A 283 -31.34 -4.24 -11.60
CA LYS A 283 -32.09 -5.50 -11.51
C LYS A 283 -33.29 -5.38 -10.58
N ILE A 284 -33.12 -4.75 -9.42
CA ILE A 284 -34.22 -4.53 -8.46
C ILE A 284 -35.32 -3.68 -9.10
N LYS A 285 -34.96 -2.57 -9.76
CA LYS A 285 -35.94 -1.71 -10.46
C LYS A 285 -36.73 -2.45 -11.55
N LYS A 286 -36.06 -3.32 -12.32
CA LYS A 286 -36.74 -4.13 -13.34
C LYS A 286 -37.74 -5.12 -12.74
N LEU A 287 -37.39 -5.75 -11.61
CA LEU A 287 -38.29 -6.67 -10.92
C LEU A 287 -39.52 -5.93 -10.34
N GLU A 288 -39.32 -4.72 -9.81
CA GLU A 288 -40.41 -3.87 -9.31
C GLU A 288 -41.33 -3.33 -10.43
N GLU A 289 -40.81 -3.16 -11.65
CA GLU A 289 -41.58 -2.77 -12.84
C GLU A 289 -42.34 -3.96 -13.46
N GLU A 290 -41.85 -5.20 -13.32
CA GLU A 290 -42.52 -6.42 -13.79
C GLU A 290 -43.62 -6.92 -12.84
N GLU A 291 -43.62 -6.47 -11.57
CA GLU A 291 -44.66 -6.77 -10.57
C GLU A 291 -45.85 -5.78 -10.56
N LYS A 292 -45.84 -4.74 -11.43
CA LYS A 292 -46.93 -3.77 -11.61
C LYS A 292 -47.69 -3.97 -12.91
#